data_AF-A0AAU6HTN9-F1
#
_entry.id   AF-A0AAU6HTN9-F1
#
_cell.length_a   1.000
_cell.length_b   1.000
_cell.length_c   1.000
_cell.angle_alpha   90.00
_cell.angle_beta   90.00
_cell.angle_gamma   90.00
#
_symmetry.space_group_name_H-M   'P 1'
#
loop_
_entity.id
_entity.type
_entity.pdbx_description
1 polymer ?
#
loop_
_entity_poly.entity_id
_entity_poly.type
_entity_poly.pdbx_seq_one_letter_code
_entity_poly.pdbx_strand_id
1 'polypeptide(L)'
;MDPFSTKWPWYVPLAPSALVIIGTAWNVYYPEDFWGDNVLGAAVVVAGALLSLRHTVAIAAALVLVDVPLLIGAGYLDRSIGPLLVFNTFFAALVGIWVNRVLAHHGRRLELVRSVAEVAQYAVLPPPPARIGELAIAAVYNAAQVEALIGGDAYAVRDTPHGARFLIADVRGKGLGAVGAVSVLLGVFREAADQEPDLVALTARLERALVKEASLRDETVQMEGFVTAVVGEIPPGSDCVRLLNCGHPAPYLLDGDTVLALETKDPGLPLGMSVLGGPEATLQEWPFPIGGTLLLITDGVTEARNRAGTFYDPAIRLRGKGPFTQPAEAVEALVRDVERWTGGPRDDDMAVLAVTRCGERAASVI
;
A
#
# COMPACT_ATOMS: atom_id res chain seq x y z
N MET A 1 9.84 8.83 9.02
CA MET A 1 9.41 9.97 8.19
C MET A 1 7.92 9.87 8.07
N ASP A 2 7.16 10.89 8.49
CA ASP A 2 5.70 10.87 8.41
C ASP A 2 5.23 10.62 6.97
N PRO A 3 4.58 9.48 6.66
CA PRO A 3 4.10 9.18 5.30
C PRO A 3 2.89 10.03 4.90
N PHE A 4 2.39 10.88 5.81
CA PHE A 4 1.16 11.68 5.65
C PHE A 4 1.39 13.13 5.26
N SER A 5 2.56 13.47 4.73
CA SER A 5 2.73 14.74 4.04
C SER A 5 2.13 14.66 2.63
N THR A 6 0.80 14.55 2.51
CA THR A 6 0.11 15.29 1.44
C THR A 6 0.28 16.77 1.78
N LYS A 7 1.49 17.29 1.54
CA LYS A 7 1.74 18.73 1.49
C LYS A 7 0.90 19.21 0.34
N TRP A 8 -0.31 19.65 0.67
CA TRP A 8 -1.11 20.47 -0.22
C TRP A 8 -0.17 21.50 -0.83
N PRO A 9 -0.31 21.79 -2.14
CA PRO A 9 0.45 22.85 -2.76
C PRO A 9 0.45 24.10 -1.88
N TRP A 10 1.59 24.77 -1.76
CA TRP A 10 1.82 25.83 -0.78
C TRP A 10 0.76 26.95 -0.77
N TYR A 11 0.01 27.12 -1.87
CA TYR A 11 -1.06 28.10 -2.03
C TYR A 11 -2.42 27.68 -1.44
N VAL A 12 -2.66 26.39 -1.23
CA VAL A 12 -3.94 25.86 -0.72
C VAL A 12 -4.29 26.40 0.67
N PRO A 13 -3.39 26.40 1.67
CA PRO A 13 -3.71 26.95 2.98
C PRO A 13 -3.94 28.48 2.96
N LEU A 14 -3.50 29.19 1.90
CA LEU A 14 -3.71 30.62 1.73
C LEU A 14 -5.07 30.97 1.14
N ALA A 15 -5.75 30.00 0.49
CA ALA A 15 -6.98 30.26 -0.24
C ALA A 15 -8.11 30.84 0.64
N PRO A 16 -8.38 30.33 1.86
CA PRO A 16 -9.40 30.91 2.74
C PRO A 16 -9.11 32.38 3.12
N SER A 17 -7.86 32.70 3.44
CA SER A 17 -7.47 34.08 3.78
C SER A 17 -7.60 35.03 2.58
N ALA A 18 -7.25 34.56 1.38
CA ALA A 18 -7.44 35.33 0.15
C ALA A 18 -8.93 35.62 -0.12
N LEU A 19 -9.82 34.63 0.09
CA LEU A 19 -11.26 34.81 -0.06
C LEU A 19 -11.82 35.83 0.95
N VAL A 20 -11.31 35.83 2.20
CA VAL A 20 -11.69 36.85 3.20
C VAL A 20 -11.30 38.25 2.72
N ILE A 21 -10.08 38.43 2.21
CA ILE A 21 -9.61 39.73 1.71
C ILE A 21 -10.46 40.19 0.52
N ILE A 22 -10.73 39.30 -0.44
CA ILE A 22 -11.54 39.62 -1.62
C ILE A 22 -12.98 40.00 -1.24
N GLY A 23 -13.63 39.21 -0.39
CA GLY A 23 -15.00 39.48 0.06
C GLY A 23 -15.11 40.79 0.83
N THR A 24 -14.15 41.05 1.73
CA THR A 24 -14.08 42.31 2.49
C THR A 24 -13.89 43.51 1.58
N ALA A 25 -12.96 43.44 0.63
CA ALA A 25 -12.72 44.52 -0.33
C ALA A 25 -13.99 44.80 -1.15
N TRP A 26 -14.70 43.77 -1.57
CA TRP A 26 -15.94 43.92 -2.33
C TRP A 26 -17.00 44.68 -1.53
N ASN A 27 -17.21 44.31 -0.26
CA ASN A 27 -18.18 44.99 0.61
C ASN A 27 -17.80 46.45 0.89
N VAL A 28 -16.50 46.78 0.93
CA VAL A 28 -16.03 48.16 1.08
C VAL A 28 -16.26 48.99 -0.18
N TYR A 29 -16.04 48.43 -1.38
CA TYR A 29 -16.20 49.17 -2.65
C TYR A 29 -17.66 49.24 -3.14
N TYR A 30 -18.48 48.24 -2.81
CA TYR A 30 -19.88 48.12 -3.25
C TYR A 30 -20.83 47.88 -2.06
N PRO A 31 -20.99 48.86 -1.15
CA PRO A 31 -21.73 48.70 0.09
C PRO A 31 -23.26 48.63 -0.08
N GLU A 32 -23.80 48.91 -1.27
CA GLU A 32 -25.25 48.90 -1.48
C GLU A 32 -25.85 47.48 -1.55
N ASP A 33 -25.06 46.50 -1.99
CA ASP A 33 -25.59 45.16 -2.25
C ASP A 33 -24.91 44.01 -1.45
N PHE A 34 -23.79 44.25 -0.77
CA PHE A 34 -23.08 43.26 0.08
C PHE A 34 -22.83 41.87 -0.59
N TRP A 35 -22.47 41.86 -1.88
CA TRP A 35 -22.22 40.60 -2.61
C TRP A 35 -21.01 39.82 -2.07
N GLY A 36 -20.10 40.50 -1.36
CA GLY A 36 -18.92 39.92 -0.73
C GLY A 36 -19.26 38.89 0.35
N ASP A 37 -20.46 38.93 0.94
CA ASP A 37 -20.90 38.01 2.00
C ASP A 37 -20.92 36.55 1.52
N ASN A 38 -21.23 36.32 0.25
CA ASN A 38 -21.19 34.99 -0.35
C ASN A 38 -19.75 34.45 -0.44
N VAL A 39 -18.79 35.32 -0.79
CA VAL A 39 -17.36 34.99 -0.88
C VAL A 39 -16.78 34.73 0.51
N LEU A 40 -17.19 35.55 1.46
CA LEU A 40 -16.87 35.45 2.88
C LEU A 40 -17.40 34.15 3.49
N GLY A 41 -18.65 33.78 3.22
CA GLY A 41 -19.24 32.51 3.64
C GLY A 41 -18.49 31.30 3.04
N ALA A 42 -18.15 31.36 1.75
CA ALA A 42 -17.34 30.34 1.10
C ALA A 42 -15.95 30.20 1.75
N ALA A 43 -15.32 31.31 2.18
CA ALA A 43 -14.03 31.30 2.85
C ALA A 43 -14.03 30.44 4.13
N VAL A 44 -15.08 30.52 4.95
CA VAL A 44 -15.19 29.73 6.19
C VAL A 44 -15.43 28.26 5.89
N VAL A 45 -16.25 27.92 4.89
CA VAL A 45 -16.48 26.52 4.49
C VAL A 45 -15.19 25.90 3.96
N VAL A 46 -14.45 26.61 3.10
CA VAL A 46 -13.15 26.17 2.59
C VAL A 46 -12.12 26.07 3.72
N ALA A 47 -12.11 27.01 4.68
CA ALA A 47 -11.29 26.91 5.89
C ALA A 47 -11.67 25.69 6.74
N GLY A 48 -12.96 25.35 6.80
CA GLY A 48 -13.45 24.18 7.51
C GLY A 48 -12.97 22.88 6.87
N ALA A 49 -12.90 22.85 5.53
CA ALA A 49 -12.45 21.67 4.80
C ALA A 49 -10.93 21.46 4.81
N LEU A 50 -10.15 22.55 4.80
CA LEU A 50 -8.71 22.48 4.49
C LEU A 50 -7.79 22.77 5.68
N LEU A 51 -8.28 23.47 6.71
CA LEU A 51 -7.44 23.94 7.81
C LEU A 51 -7.74 23.22 9.13
N SER A 52 -6.82 23.34 10.09
CA SER A 52 -7.07 22.87 11.45
C SER A 52 -8.20 23.66 12.12
N LEU A 53 -8.89 23.06 13.09
CA LEU A 53 -9.95 23.71 13.87
C LEU A 53 -9.57 25.11 14.39
N ARG A 54 -8.33 25.30 14.88
CA ARG A 54 -7.85 26.61 15.39
C ARG A 54 -7.91 27.70 14.32
N HIS A 55 -7.47 27.37 13.10
CA HIS A 55 -7.46 28.29 11.97
C HIS A 55 -8.86 28.50 11.38
N THR A 56 -9.70 27.46 11.32
CA THR A 56 -11.12 27.60 10.93
C THR A 56 -11.87 28.52 11.88
N VAL A 57 -11.67 28.37 13.20
CA VAL A 57 -12.26 29.26 14.21
C VAL A 57 -11.73 30.68 14.07
N ALA A 58 -10.43 30.87 13.81
CA ALA A 58 -9.86 32.20 13.57
C ALA A 58 -10.48 32.89 12.34
N ILE A 59 -10.69 32.16 11.24
CA ILE A 59 -11.32 32.69 10.03
C ILE A 59 -12.82 32.96 10.25
N ALA A 60 -13.53 32.07 10.94
CA ALA A 60 -14.92 32.29 11.33
C ALA A 60 -15.09 33.51 12.24
N ALA A 61 -14.16 33.73 13.18
CA ALA A 61 -14.15 34.92 14.02
C ALA A 61 -13.82 36.18 13.22
N ALA A 62 -12.83 36.12 12.31
CA ALA A 62 -12.50 37.24 11.43
C ALA A 62 -13.69 37.64 10.54
N LEU A 63 -14.42 36.67 10.01
CA LEU A 63 -15.67 36.91 9.27
C LEU A 63 -16.62 37.77 10.11
N VAL A 64 -16.98 37.31 11.31
CA VAL A 64 -17.94 38.01 12.18
C VAL A 64 -17.41 39.39 12.58
N LEU A 65 -16.12 39.50 12.90
CA LEU A 65 -15.48 40.75 13.34
C LEU A 65 -15.33 41.79 12.23
N VAL A 66 -15.32 41.40 10.96
CA VAL A 66 -15.24 42.31 9.82
C VAL A 66 -16.63 42.67 9.32
N ASP A 67 -17.48 41.65 9.15
CA ASP A 67 -18.77 41.80 8.48
C ASP A 67 -19.81 42.54 9.35
N VAL A 68 -19.90 42.21 10.64
CA VAL A 68 -20.86 42.86 11.55
C VAL A 68 -20.60 44.36 11.70
N PRO A 69 -19.35 44.84 11.91
CA PRO A 69 -19.09 46.28 11.92
C PRO A 69 -19.35 46.99 10.60
N LEU A 70 -19.13 46.35 9.45
CA LEU A 70 -19.48 46.93 8.15
C LEU A 70 -21.00 47.11 8.01
N LEU A 71 -21.79 46.13 8.45
CA LEU A 71 -23.25 46.22 8.49
C LEU A 71 -23.75 47.33 9.43
N ILE A 72 -23.10 47.51 10.59
CA ILE A 72 -23.38 48.61 11.53
C ILE A 72 -23.06 49.95 10.86
N GLY A 73 -21.85 50.11 10.30
CA GLY A 73 -21.37 51.35 9.69
C GLY A 73 -22.17 51.77 8.46
N ALA A 74 -22.70 50.82 7.70
CA ALA A 74 -23.58 51.06 6.56
C ALA A 74 -25.05 51.31 6.93
N GLY A 75 -25.41 51.25 8.22
CA GLY A 75 -26.78 51.49 8.69
C GLY A 75 -27.80 50.41 8.31
N TYR A 76 -27.33 49.18 8.05
CA TYR A 76 -28.21 48.07 7.63
C TYR A 76 -28.99 47.46 8.81
N LEU A 77 -28.55 47.67 10.06
CA LEU A 77 -29.23 47.14 11.25
C LEU A 77 -30.67 47.65 11.41
N ASP A 78 -30.95 48.89 11.01
CA ASP A 78 -32.28 49.50 11.10
C ASP A 78 -33.18 49.13 9.90
N ARG A 79 -32.62 48.46 8.88
CA ARG A 79 -33.37 47.95 7.73
C ARG A 79 -33.92 46.55 8.05
N SER A 80 -35.05 46.20 7.45
CA SER A 80 -35.67 44.87 7.61
C SER A 80 -34.76 43.69 7.19
N ILE A 81 -33.75 43.93 6.34
CA ILE A 81 -32.79 42.92 5.88
C ILE A 81 -31.59 42.72 6.82
N GLY A 82 -31.29 43.67 7.70
CA GLY A 82 -30.11 43.65 8.57
C GLY A 82 -30.00 42.41 9.47
N PRO A 83 -31.06 42.04 10.21
CA PRO A 83 -31.05 40.82 11.03
C PRO A 83 -30.80 39.53 10.22
N LEU A 84 -31.25 39.47 8.97
CA LEU A 84 -31.03 38.31 8.10
C LEU A 84 -29.56 38.20 7.68
N LEU A 85 -28.91 39.31 7.36
CA LEU A 85 -27.48 39.34 7.00
C LEU A 85 -26.62 38.91 8.17
N VAL A 86 -26.85 39.47 9.36
CA VAL A 86 -26.16 39.07 10.61
C VAL A 86 -26.35 37.57 10.88
N PHE A 87 -27.59 37.06 10.76
CA PHE A 87 -27.87 35.64 10.91
C PHE A 87 -27.07 34.79 9.92
N ASN A 88 -27.00 35.19 8.64
CA ASN A 88 -26.24 34.48 7.61
C ASN A 88 -24.74 34.43 7.93
N THR A 89 -24.15 35.52 8.42
CA THR A 89 -22.75 35.59 8.85
C THR A 89 -22.44 34.59 9.97
N PHE A 90 -23.28 34.56 11.01
CA PHE A 90 -23.14 33.59 12.10
C PHE A 90 -23.41 32.16 11.65
N PHE A 91 -24.39 31.96 10.77
CA PHE A 91 -24.70 30.65 10.21
C PHE A 91 -23.53 30.09 9.39
N ALA A 92 -22.91 30.89 8.51
CA ALA A 92 -21.74 30.50 7.74
C ALA A 92 -20.53 30.16 8.65
N ALA A 93 -20.31 30.96 9.70
CA ALA A 93 -19.29 30.68 10.72
C ALA A 93 -19.50 29.30 11.39
N LEU A 94 -20.75 29.00 11.78
CA LEU A 94 -21.12 27.72 12.40
C LEU A 94 -20.99 26.55 11.42
N VAL A 95 -21.42 26.71 10.17
CA VAL A 95 -21.31 25.68 9.13
C VAL A 95 -19.84 25.33 8.88
N GLY A 96 -18.93 26.31 8.78
CA GLY A 96 -17.51 26.02 8.56
C GLY A 96 -16.88 25.24 9.72
N ILE A 97 -17.22 25.58 10.98
CA ILE A 97 -16.76 24.83 12.16
C ILE A 97 -17.37 23.42 12.18
N TRP A 98 -18.65 23.28 11.81
CA TRP A 98 -19.33 21.99 11.73
C TRP A 98 -18.70 21.09 10.65
N VAL A 99 -18.46 21.62 9.45
CA VAL A 99 -17.75 20.94 8.36
C VAL A 99 -16.38 20.45 8.83
N ASN A 100 -15.61 21.31 9.53
CA ASN A 100 -14.31 20.93 10.08
C ASN A 100 -14.42 19.75 11.05
N ARG A 101 -15.40 19.78 11.96
CA ARG A 101 -15.63 18.68 12.90
C ARG A 101 -16.03 17.39 12.21
N VAL A 102 -16.93 17.45 11.24
CA VAL A 102 -17.40 16.29 10.49
C VAL A 102 -16.23 15.64 9.73
N LEU A 103 -15.45 16.45 9.00
CA LEU A 103 -14.28 15.96 8.27
C LEU A 103 -13.19 15.41 9.20
N ALA A 104 -12.91 16.09 10.32
CA ALA A 104 -11.96 15.59 11.32
C ALA A 104 -12.45 14.29 12.00
N HIS A 105 -13.77 14.12 12.17
CA HIS A 105 -14.34 12.89 12.71
C HIS A 105 -14.26 11.72 11.72
N HIS A 106 -14.56 11.96 10.44
CA HIS A 106 -14.39 10.96 9.39
C HIS A 106 -12.92 10.60 9.18
N GLY A 107 -12.01 11.58 9.18
CA GLY A 107 -10.57 11.35 9.10
C GLY A 107 -10.05 10.45 10.22
N ARG A 108 -10.40 10.73 11.48
CA ARG A 108 -10.00 9.89 12.63
C ARG A 108 -10.55 8.47 12.56
N ARG A 109 -11.76 8.27 12.03
CA ARG A 109 -12.30 6.92 11.83
C ARG A 109 -11.50 6.15 10.78
N LEU A 110 -11.12 6.81 9.68
CA LEU A 110 -10.28 6.20 8.65
C LEU A 110 -8.90 5.82 9.22
N GLU A 111 -8.28 6.69 10.01
CA GLU A 111 -7.01 6.40 10.70
C GLU A 111 -7.12 5.21 11.68
N LEU A 112 -8.20 5.16 12.47
CA LEU A 112 -8.42 4.05 13.41
C LEU A 112 -8.61 2.73 12.68
N VAL A 113 -9.50 2.68 11.68
CA VAL A 113 -9.75 1.46 10.91
C VAL A 113 -8.46 1.02 10.20
N ARG A 114 -7.67 1.98 9.69
CA ARG A 114 -6.34 1.70 9.12
C ARG A 114 -5.39 1.09 10.14
N SER A 115 -5.26 1.67 11.33
CA SER A 115 -4.34 1.17 12.35
C SER A 115 -4.69 -0.26 12.79
N VAL A 116 -5.98 -0.58 12.92
CA VAL A 116 -6.45 -1.93 13.25
C VAL A 116 -6.16 -2.90 12.12
N ALA A 117 -6.33 -2.46 10.88
CA ALA A 117 -6.09 -3.26 9.70
C ALA A 117 -4.60 -3.55 9.48
N GLU A 118 -3.72 -2.56 9.66
CA GLU A 118 -2.26 -2.73 9.68
C GLU A 118 -1.85 -3.75 10.76
N VAL A 119 -2.38 -3.63 11.98
CA VAL A 119 -2.09 -4.57 13.08
C VAL A 119 -2.60 -5.98 12.78
N ALA A 120 -3.82 -6.12 12.26
CA ALA A 120 -4.37 -7.42 11.86
C ALA A 120 -3.53 -8.05 10.74
N GLN A 121 -3.07 -7.25 9.80
CA GLN A 121 -2.18 -7.69 8.74
C GLN A 121 -0.81 -8.13 9.27
N TYR A 122 -0.19 -7.37 10.17
CA TYR A 122 1.06 -7.79 10.83
C TYR A 122 0.91 -9.09 11.62
N ALA A 123 -0.27 -9.35 12.20
CA ALA A 123 -0.55 -10.62 12.87
C ALA A 123 -0.62 -11.81 11.87
N VAL A 124 -1.08 -11.56 10.64
CA VAL A 124 -1.16 -12.57 9.57
C VAL A 124 0.19 -12.73 8.84
N LEU A 125 0.93 -11.64 8.63
CA LEU A 125 2.22 -11.53 7.94
C LEU A 125 3.33 -11.05 8.89
N PRO A 126 3.77 -11.88 9.85
CA PRO A 126 4.90 -11.54 10.70
C PRO A 126 6.18 -11.42 9.86
N PRO A 127 7.15 -10.58 10.27
CA PRO A 127 8.44 -10.48 9.60
C PRO A 127 9.11 -11.86 9.57
N PRO A 128 9.77 -12.23 8.44
CA PRO A 128 10.41 -13.52 8.34
C PRO A 128 11.64 -13.57 9.27
N PRO A 129 12.09 -14.78 9.67
CA PRO A 129 13.33 -14.90 10.42
C PRO A 129 14.49 -14.32 9.61
N ALA A 130 15.36 -13.53 10.24
CA ALA A 130 16.48 -12.90 9.54
C ALA A 130 17.49 -13.92 8.96
N ARG A 131 17.52 -15.14 9.50
CA ARG A 131 18.35 -16.25 9.02
C ARG A 131 17.66 -17.61 9.20
N ILE A 132 17.94 -18.52 8.26
CA ILE A 132 17.65 -19.96 8.34
C ILE A 132 18.90 -20.70 7.84
N GLY A 133 19.63 -21.37 8.72
CA GLY A 133 20.90 -22.00 8.38
C GLY A 133 21.88 -21.02 7.69
N GLU A 134 22.29 -21.37 6.47
CA GLU A 134 23.17 -20.55 5.60
C GLU A 134 22.43 -19.40 4.90
N LEU A 135 21.13 -19.28 5.04
CA LEU A 135 20.34 -18.27 4.33
C LEU A 135 20.15 -17.03 5.20
N ALA A 136 20.38 -15.86 4.63
CA ALA A 136 19.93 -14.58 5.18
C ALA A 136 18.66 -14.15 4.44
N ILE A 137 17.68 -13.62 5.16
CA ILE A 137 16.37 -13.29 4.62
C ILE A 137 16.00 -11.85 4.99
N ALA A 138 15.42 -11.12 4.05
CA ALA A 138 14.77 -9.85 4.29
C ALA A 138 13.47 -9.78 3.51
N ALA A 139 12.44 -9.13 4.07
CA ALA A 139 11.21 -8.86 3.34
C ALA A 139 10.71 -7.45 3.64
N VAL A 140 10.04 -6.85 2.67
CA VAL A 140 9.32 -5.59 2.80
C VAL A 140 7.93 -5.78 2.23
N TYR A 141 6.93 -5.21 2.91
CA TYR A 141 5.58 -5.09 2.43
C TYR A 141 5.15 -3.62 2.53
N ASN A 142 4.80 -3.01 1.40
CA ASN A 142 4.33 -1.64 1.29
C ASN A 142 2.92 -1.64 0.68
N ALA A 143 1.90 -1.47 1.52
CA ALA A 143 0.54 -1.22 1.06
C ALA A 143 0.46 0.14 0.35
N ALA A 144 -0.11 0.20 -0.85
CA ALA A 144 -0.18 1.42 -1.63
C ALA A 144 -1.48 2.20 -1.48
N GLN A 145 -2.61 1.53 -1.26
CA GLN A 145 -3.90 2.22 -1.22
C GLN A 145 -4.30 2.61 0.20
N VAL A 146 -4.52 3.90 0.41
CA VAL A 146 -5.00 4.50 1.66
C VAL A 146 -6.42 4.00 2.03
N GLU A 147 -7.18 3.48 1.05
CA GLU A 147 -8.58 3.06 1.20
C GLU A 147 -8.75 1.54 1.32
N ALA A 148 -7.83 0.75 0.74
CA ALA A 148 -7.80 -0.70 0.92
C ALA A 148 -7.04 -0.99 2.21
N LEU A 149 -7.80 -1.10 3.29
CA LEU A 149 -7.31 -1.27 4.66
C LEU A 149 -6.34 -2.46 4.82
N ILE A 150 -6.44 -3.49 3.97
CA ILE A 150 -5.56 -4.67 3.93
C ILE A 150 -5.38 -5.09 2.46
N GLY A 151 -4.14 -5.39 2.08
CA GLY A 151 -3.76 -5.80 0.73
C GLY A 151 -3.89 -7.28 0.39
N GLY A 152 -3.63 -7.58 -0.89
CA GLY A 152 -3.64 -8.94 -1.45
C GLY A 152 -2.31 -9.69 -1.34
N ASP A 153 -1.17 -8.98 -1.24
CA ASP A 153 0.13 -9.65 -1.23
C ASP A 153 0.41 -10.38 0.09
N ALA A 154 1.08 -11.52 -0.04
CA ALA A 154 1.49 -12.35 1.07
C ALA A 154 2.88 -12.95 0.85
N TYR A 155 3.62 -13.16 1.92
CA TYR A 155 4.84 -13.95 1.89
C TYR A 155 4.99 -14.78 3.17
N ALA A 156 5.73 -15.88 3.08
CA ALA A 156 6.12 -16.67 4.24
C ALA A 156 7.43 -17.41 3.99
N VAL A 157 8.17 -17.67 5.06
CA VAL A 157 9.38 -18.49 5.04
C VAL A 157 9.37 -19.42 6.25
N ARG A 158 9.72 -20.69 6.03
CA ARG A 158 9.79 -21.73 7.05
C ARG A 158 11.07 -22.54 6.91
N ASP A 159 11.67 -22.83 8.05
CA ASP A 159 12.71 -23.84 8.17
C ASP A 159 12.03 -25.19 8.39
N THR A 160 12.30 -26.16 7.52
CA THR A 160 11.60 -27.44 7.48
C THR A 160 12.60 -28.59 7.39
N PRO A 161 12.20 -29.85 7.67
CA PRO A 161 13.07 -31.02 7.45
C PRO A 161 13.55 -31.18 6.00
N HIS A 162 12.87 -30.53 5.05
CA HIS A 162 13.18 -30.55 3.62
C HIS A 162 13.99 -29.34 3.17
N GLY A 163 14.50 -28.53 4.11
CA GLY A 163 15.21 -27.29 3.86
C GLY A 163 14.32 -26.06 4.01
N ALA A 164 14.84 -24.91 3.62
CA ALA A 164 14.11 -23.66 3.71
C ALA A 164 13.05 -23.59 2.62
N ARG A 165 11.79 -23.47 3.02
CA ARG A 165 10.66 -23.27 2.10
C ARG A 165 10.12 -21.87 2.21
N PHE A 166 9.75 -21.28 1.08
CA PHE A 166 9.19 -19.94 1.02
C PHE A 166 8.03 -19.85 0.04
N LEU A 167 7.23 -18.81 0.23
CA LEU A 167 6.09 -18.46 -0.58
C LEU A 167 6.08 -16.94 -0.75
N ILE A 168 5.84 -16.47 -1.97
CA ILE A 168 5.29 -15.14 -2.22
C ILE A 168 4.01 -15.33 -3.04
N ALA A 169 3.02 -14.49 -2.78
CA ALA A 169 1.75 -14.57 -3.46
C ALA A 169 1.09 -13.19 -3.55
N ASP A 170 0.22 -13.05 -4.54
CA ASP A 170 -0.71 -11.94 -4.66
C ASP A 170 -2.12 -12.49 -4.90
N VAL A 171 -3.05 -12.08 -4.03
CA VAL A 171 -4.46 -12.43 -4.11
C VAL A 171 -5.19 -11.37 -4.91
N ARG A 172 -5.71 -11.76 -6.07
CA ARG A 172 -6.58 -10.89 -6.87
C ARG A 172 -7.85 -10.58 -6.09
N GLY A 173 -8.05 -9.29 -5.82
CA GLY A 173 -9.19 -8.77 -5.08
C GLY A 173 -8.72 -7.76 -4.03
N LYS A 174 -9.65 -6.99 -3.45
CA LYS A 174 -9.33 -5.99 -2.43
C LYS A 174 -10.23 -6.15 -1.20
N GLY A 175 -9.74 -5.70 -0.05
CA GLY A 175 -10.50 -5.68 1.20
C GLY A 175 -10.65 -7.05 1.85
N LEU A 176 -11.67 -7.22 2.69
CA LEU A 176 -11.78 -8.35 3.62
C LEU A 176 -11.82 -9.74 2.97
N GLY A 177 -12.31 -9.84 1.73
CA GLY A 177 -12.26 -11.10 0.98
C GLY A 177 -10.82 -11.55 0.67
N ALA A 178 -9.93 -10.63 0.30
CA ALA A 178 -8.53 -10.97 0.04
C ALA A 178 -7.83 -11.48 1.32
N VAL A 179 -8.14 -10.85 2.46
CA VAL A 179 -7.59 -11.22 3.79
C VAL A 179 -7.93 -12.66 4.17
N GLY A 180 -9.16 -13.11 3.91
CA GLY A 180 -9.56 -14.49 4.16
C GLY A 180 -8.71 -15.49 3.36
N ALA A 181 -8.51 -15.21 2.06
CA ALA A 181 -7.71 -16.07 1.19
C ALA A 181 -6.23 -16.07 1.59
N VAL A 182 -5.65 -14.91 1.92
CA VAL A 182 -4.28 -14.81 2.49
C VAL A 182 -4.17 -15.60 3.78
N SER A 183 -5.15 -15.51 4.67
CA SER A 183 -5.13 -16.22 5.97
C SER A 183 -5.16 -17.73 5.77
N VAL A 184 -6.00 -18.23 4.87
CA VAL A 184 -6.05 -19.65 4.50
C VAL A 184 -4.74 -20.09 3.85
N LEU A 185 -4.22 -19.33 2.88
CA LEU A 185 -2.97 -19.60 2.19
C LEU A 185 -1.79 -19.73 3.17
N LEU A 186 -1.60 -18.73 4.03
CA LEU A 186 -0.49 -18.72 4.99
C LEU A 186 -0.67 -19.77 6.09
N GLY A 187 -1.90 -20.00 6.55
CA GLY A 187 -2.21 -21.03 7.54
C GLY A 187 -1.84 -22.42 7.02
N VAL A 188 -2.25 -22.74 5.79
CA VAL A 188 -1.96 -24.01 5.14
C VAL A 188 -0.47 -24.11 4.80
N PHE A 189 0.15 -23.05 4.29
CA PHE A 189 1.59 -23.07 4.01
C PHE A 189 2.39 -23.38 5.28
N ARG A 190 2.09 -22.74 6.41
CA ARG A 190 2.80 -22.97 7.69
C ARG A 190 2.66 -24.39 8.21
N GLU A 191 1.54 -25.05 7.94
CA GLU A 191 1.29 -26.43 8.37
C GLU A 191 1.86 -27.45 7.38
N ALA A 192 1.58 -27.29 6.09
CA ALA A 192 1.94 -28.24 5.06
C ALA A 192 3.44 -28.15 4.68
N ALA A 193 4.09 -27.00 4.86
CA ALA A 193 5.52 -26.86 4.55
C ALA A 193 6.39 -27.79 5.41
N ASP A 194 5.97 -28.13 6.63
CA ASP A 194 6.71 -29.06 7.49
C ASP A 194 6.35 -30.54 7.23
N GLN A 195 5.15 -30.82 6.70
CA GLN A 195 4.62 -32.17 6.55
C GLN A 195 4.81 -32.79 5.17
N GLU A 196 4.66 -31.98 4.11
CA GLU A 196 4.62 -32.49 2.75
C GLU A 196 6.04 -32.76 2.23
N PRO A 197 6.29 -33.89 1.55
CA PRO A 197 7.65 -34.30 1.20
C PRO A 197 8.29 -33.43 0.11
N ASP A 198 7.49 -32.78 -0.73
CA ASP A 198 7.96 -31.99 -1.86
C ASP A 198 7.03 -30.79 -2.15
N LEU A 199 7.51 -29.89 -3.02
CA LEU A 199 6.79 -28.68 -3.40
C LEU A 199 5.49 -28.95 -4.18
N VAL A 200 5.40 -30.06 -4.91
CA VAL A 200 4.20 -30.40 -5.70
C VAL A 200 3.06 -30.78 -4.75
N ALA A 201 3.35 -31.63 -3.76
CA ALA A 201 2.41 -32.01 -2.70
C ALA A 201 1.98 -30.81 -1.84
N LEU A 202 2.92 -29.93 -1.49
CA LEU A 202 2.64 -28.67 -0.79
C LEU A 202 1.71 -27.77 -1.61
N THR A 203 2.00 -27.57 -2.89
CA THR A 203 1.19 -26.71 -3.76
C THR A 203 -0.21 -27.31 -3.97
N ALA A 204 -0.33 -28.63 -4.08
CA ALA A 204 -1.62 -29.31 -4.15
C ALA A 204 -2.46 -29.15 -2.87
N ARG A 205 -1.83 -29.07 -1.68
CA ARG A 205 -2.51 -28.73 -0.42
C ARG A 205 -3.04 -27.30 -0.44
N LEU A 206 -2.23 -26.33 -0.89
CA LEU A 206 -2.62 -24.93 -1.01
C LEU A 206 -3.80 -24.78 -1.98
N GLU A 207 -3.71 -25.41 -3.14
CA GLU A 207 -4.76 -25.43 -4.16
C GLU A 207 -6.10 -25.92 -3.58
N ARG A 208 -6.12 -27.10 -2.96
CA ARG A 208 -7.34 -27.67 -2.37
C ARG A 208 -7.95 -26.76 -1.31
N ALA A 209 -7.12 -26.10 -0.50
CA ALA A 209 -7.60 -25.20 0.52
C ALA A 209 -8.23 -23.93 -0.07
N LEU A 210 -7.60 -23.35 -1.10
CA LEU A 210 -8.10 -22.15 -1.78
C LEU A 210 -9.36 -22.43 -2.60
N VAL A 211 -9.45 -23.57 -3.29
CA VAL A 211 -10.69 -24.00 -3.98
C VAL A 211 -11.84 -24.14 -2.97
N LYS A 212 -11.57 -24.73 -1.80
CA LYS A 212 -12.56 -24.86 -0.73
C LYS A 212 -12.97 -23.49 -0.18
N GLU A 213 -12.03 -22.60 0.09
CA GLU A 213 -12.30 -21.24 0.57
C GLU A 213 -13.12 -20.44 -0.45
N ALA A 214 -12.81 -20.56 -1.75
CA ALA A 214 -13.57 -19.92 -2.81
C ALA A 214 -15.02 -20.41 -2.84
N SER A 215 -15.27 -21.71 -2.65
CA SER A 215 -16.62 -22.29 -2.67
C SER A 215 -17.55 -21.78 -1.56
N LEU A 216 -17.00 -21.17 -0.51
CA LEU A 216 -17.77 -20.60 0.61
C LEU A 216 -18.25 -19.17 0.35
N ARG A 217 -17.86 -18.56 -0.78
CA ARG A 217 -18.16 -17.17 -1.14
C ARG A 217 -19.35 -17.08 -2.08
N ASP A 218 -20.01 -15.92 -2.15
CA ASP A 218 -21.10 -15.67 -3.10
C ASP A 218 -20.64 -15.88 -4.56
N GLU A 219 -21.53 -16.38 -5.43
CA GLU A 219 -21.24 -16.80 -6.81
C GLU A 219 -20.54 -15.71 -7.66
N THR A 220 -20.81 -14.42 -7.43
CA THR A 220 -20.16 -13.30 -8.11
C THR A 220 -18.69 -13.11 -7.72
N VAL A 221 -18.31 -13.49 -6.50
CA VAL A 221 -16.93 -13.40 -5.98
C VAL A 221 -16.12 -14.66 -6.33
N GLN A 222 -16.78 -15.79 -6.56
CA GLN A 222 -16.15 -17.08 -6.87
C GLN A 222 -15.33 -17.05 -8.17
N MET A 223 -15.74 -16.30 -9.18
CA MET A 223 -15.03 -16.25 -10.48
C MET A 223 -13.91 -15.21 -10.56
N GLU A 224 -13.79 -14.33 -9.55
CA GLU A 224 -12.80 -13.24 -9.56
C GLU A 224 -11.63 -13.46 -8.59
N GLY A 225 -11.80 -14.31 -7.57
CA GLY A 225 -10.78 -14.60 -6.56
C GLY A 225 -9.82 -15.71 -6.97
N PHE A 226 -8.59 -15.35 -7.31
CA PHE A 226 -7.49 -16.30 -7.48
C PHE A 226 -6.22 -15.77 -6.83
N VAL A 227 -5.26 -16.66 -6.61
CA VAL A 227 -3.99 -16.32 -5.97
C VAL A 227 -2.86 -16.67 -6.90
N THR A 228 -2.14 -15.65 -7.39
CA THR A 228 -0.86 -15.90 -8.07
C THR A 228 0.19 -16.18 -7.02
N ALA A 229 1.07 -17.16 -7.23
CA ALA A 229 2.11 -17.47 -6.24
C ALA A 229 3.40 -18.05 -6.85
N VAL A 230 4.52 -17.81 -6.18
CA VAL A 230 5.72 -18.64 -6.32
C VAL A 230 5.96 -19.36 -5.01
N VAL A 231 6.05 -20.69 -5.08
CA VAL A 231 6.46 -21.55 -3.96
C VAL A 231 7.87 -22.05 -4.25
N GLY A 232 8.75 -21.97 -3.26
CA GLY A 232 10.13 -22.42 -3.43
C GLY A 232 10.70 -23.18 -2.26
N GLU A 233 11.75 -23.94 -2.55
CA GLU A 233 12.49 -24.79 -1.61
C GLU A 233 13.98 -24.67 -1.92
N ILE A 234 14.78 -24.47 -0.88
CA ILE A 234 16.24 -24.60 -0.93
C ILE A 234 16.57 -25.83 -0.08
N PRO A 235 16.84 -27.00 -0.70
CA PRO A 235 17.10 -28.22 0.03
C PRO A 235 18.37 -28.11 0.88
N PRO A 236 18.47 -28.84 2.02
CA PRO A 236 19.63 -28.77 2.90
C PRO A 236 20.91 -29.18 2.15
N GLY A 237 21.94 -28.33 2.22
CA GLY A 237 23.23 -28.58 1.56
C GLY A 237 23.20 -28.54 0.02
N SER A 238 22.06 -28.24 -0.60
CA SER A 238 21.93 -28.08 -2.05
C SER A 238 22.51 -26.76 -2.51
N ASP A 239 23.06 -26.76 -3.73
CA ASP A 239 23.45 -25.55 -4.44
C ASP A 239 22.44 -25.06 -5.47
N CYS A 240 21.22 -25.57 -5.38
CA CYS A 240 20.11 -25.19 -6.23
C CYS A 240 18.92 -24.69 -5.42
N VAL A 241 18.13 -23.81 -6.03
CA VAL A 241 16.78 -23.47 -5.59
C VAL A 241 15.76 -24.16 -6.50
N ARG A 242 14.70 -24.70 -5.88
CA ARG A 242 13.57 -25.30 -6.56
C ARG A 242 12.39 -24.35 -6.51
N LEU A 243 11.72 -24.15 -7.63
CA LEU A 243 10.60 -23.21 -7.76
C LEU A 243 9.42 -23.86 -8.48
N LEU A 244 8.22 -23.55 -7.99
CA LEU A 244 6.95 -23.73 -8.68
C LEU A 244 6.29 -22.36 -8.84
N ASN A 245 6.00 -22.01 -10.09
CA ASN A 245 5.31 -20.76 -10.41
C ASN A 245 3.85 -21.05 -10.79
N CYS A 246 2.93 -20.50 -10.01
CA CYS A 246 1.48 -20.57 -10.18
C CYS A 246 0.96 -19.21 -10.68
N GLY A 247 1.36 -18.82 -11.89
CA GLY A 247 0.88 -17.61 -12.57
C GLY A 247 1.39 -16.28 -11.99
N HIS A 248 2.50 -16.26 -11.27
CA HIS A 248 3.09 -15.09 -10.62
C HIS A 248 4.29 -14.53 -11.40
N PRO A 249 4.69 -13.25 -11.19
CA PRO A 249 5.93 -12.72 -11.74
C PRO A 249 7.15 -13.58 -11.42
N ALA A 250 8.07 -13.70 -12.38
CA ALA A 250 9.27 -14.51 -12.23
C ALA A 250 10.20 -13.94 -11.13
N PRO A 251 10.79 -14.80 -10.28
CA PRO A 251 11.86 -14.39 -9.38
C PRO A 251 13.12 -13.94 -10.13
N TYR A 252 13.96 -13.14 -9.48
CA TYR A 252 15.23 -12.69 -10.03
C TYR A 252 16.39 -13.23 -9.20
N LEU A 253 17.39 -13.84 -9.84
CA LEU A 253 18.66 -14.18 -9.23
C LEU A 253 19.66 -13.04 -9.45
N LEU A 254 20.09 -12.43 -8.36
CA LEU A 254 21.17 -11.45 -8.31
C LEU A 254 22.47 -12.19 -7.99
N ASP A 255 23.42 -12.19 -8.93
CA ASP A 255 24.73 -12.80 -8.78
C ASP A 255 25.82 -11.81 -9.24
N GLY A 256 26.49 -11.20 -8.28
CA GLY A 256 27.39 -10.08 -8.54
C GLY A 256 26.67 -8.91 -9.20
N ASP A 257 27.13 -8.54 -10.40
CA ASP A 257 26.51 -7.49 -11.23
C ASP A 257 25.42 -8.01 -12.18
N THR A 258 25.22 -9.33 -12.20
CA THR A 258 24.27 -10.00 -13.08
C THR A 258 22.91 -10.10 -12.39
N VAL A 259 21.86 -9.85 -13.18
CA VAL A 259 20.48 -10.06 -12.78
C VAL A 259 19.83 -10.97 -13.81
N LEU A 260 19.39 -12.14 -13.37
CA LEU A 260 18.75 -13.15 -14.19
C LEU A 260 17.30 -13.34 -13.74
N ALA A 261 16.34 -13.10 -14.63
CA ALA A 261 14.96 -13.51 -14.40
C ALA A 261 14.86 -15.04 -14.54
N LEU A 262 14.32 -15.70 -13.51
CA LEU A 262 14.13 -17.15 -13.46
C LEU A 262 12.78 -17.50 -14.11
N GLU A 263 12.66 -17.20 -15.40
CA GLU A 263 11.45 -17.40 -16.19
C GLU A 263 11.10 -18.89 -16.27
N THR A 264 9.94 -19.25 -15.76
CA THR A 264 9.39 -20.60 -15.87
C THR A 264 8.83 -20.84 -17.27
N LYS A 265 9.33 -21.88 -17.96
CA LYS A 265 8.87 -22.27 -19.30
C LYS A 265 7.35 -22.54 -19.39
N ASP A 266 6.81 -23.21 -18.38
CA ASP A 266 5.40 -23.60 -18.29
C ASP A 266 4.86 -23.18 -16.90
N PRO A 267 4.45 -21.91 -16.73
CA PRO A 267 3.82 -21.49 -15.48
C PRO A 267 2.48 -22.20 -15.32
N GLY A 268 2.22 -22.73 -14.12
CA GLY A 268 0.92 -23.29 -13.80
C GLY A 268 -0.16 -22.21 -13.70
N LEU A 269 -1.43 -22.63 -13.67
CA LEU A 269 -2.52 -21.71 -13.36
C LEU A 269 -2.33 -21.08 -11.95
N PRO A 270 -2.88 -19.87 -11.73
CA PRO A 270 -3.05 -19.33 -10.39
C PRO A 270 -3.76 -20.33 -9.46
N LEU A 271 -3.40 -20.28 -8.18
CA LEU A 271 -4.00 -21.14 -7.18
C LEU A 271 -5.50 -20.80 -7.00
N GLY A 272 -6.30 -21.84 -6.77
CA GLY A 272 -7.76 -21.78 -6.70
C GLY A 272 -8.46 -21.97 -8.05
N MET A 273 -7.71 -22.14 -9.14
CA MET A 273 -8.24 -22.26 -10.51
C MET A 273 -8.09 -23.65 -11.14
N SER A 274 -7.67 -24.68 -10.41
CA SER A 274 -7.51 -26.05 -10.94
C SER A 274 -8.77 -26.63 -11.59
N VAL A 275 -9.95 -26.21 -11.15
CA VAL A 275 -11.26 -26.64 -11.68
C VAL A 275 -11.43 -26.25 -13.17
N LEU A 276 -10.69 -25.25 -13.65
CA LEU A 276 -10.74 -24.81 -15.06
C LEU A 276 -9.98 -25.74 -16.02
N GLY A 277 -9.23 -26.73 -15.51
CA GLY A 277 -8.56 -27.74 -16.34
C GLY A 277 -7.35 -27.24 -17.13
N GLY A 278 -6.46 -26.48 -16.48
CA GLY A 278 -5.22 -25.96 -17.11
C GLY A 278 -3.93 -26.71 -16.71
N PRO A 279 -2.77 -26.22 -17.18
CA PRO A 279 -1.48 -26.84 -16.91
C PRO A 279 -1.13 -26.80 -15.42
N GLU A 280 -0.62 -27.91 -14.90
CA GLU A 280 -0.02 -27.96 -13.58
C GLU A 280 1.35 -27.25 -13.58
N ALA A 281 1.66 -26.54 -12.49
CA ALA A 281 2.96 -25.91 -12.33
C ALA A 281 4.06 -26.98 -12.36
N THR A 282 5.06 -26.80 -13.21
CA THR A 282 6.19 -27.73 -13.33
C THR A 282 7.32 -27.30 -12.42
N LEU A 283 7.85 -28.23 -11.62
CA LEU A 283 9.00 -27.98 -10.73
C LEU A 283 10.24 -27.65 -11.56
N GLN A 284 10.88 -26.53 -11.28
CA GLN A 284 12.12 -26.12 -11.95
C GLN A 284 13.23 -25.88 -10.94
N GLU A 285 14.43 -26.35 -11.27
CA GLU A 285 15.63 -26.16 -10.46
C GLU A 285 16.57 -25.17 -11.13
N TRP A 286 17.12 -24.25 -10.32
CA TRP A 286 18.07 -23.24 -10.77
C TRP A 286 19.31 -23.25 -9.87
N PRO A 287 20.52 -23.07 -10.41
CA PRO A 287 21.72 -22.87 -9.60
C PRO A 287 21.55 -21.67 -8.66
N PHE A 288 21.96 -21.84 -7.41
CA PHE A 288 21.89 -20.83 -6.37
C PHE A 288 23.25 -20.72 -5.65
N PRO A 289 24.19 -19.95 -6.24
CA PRO A 289 25.56 -19.87 -5.75
C PRO A 289 25.64 -19.16 -4.40
N ILE A 290 26.72 -19.43 -3.66
CA ILE A 290 27.06 -18.67 -2.45
C ILE A 290 27.28 -17.19 -2.82
N GLY A 291 26.68 -16.29 -2.05
CA GLY A 291 26.63 -14.86 -2.34
C GLY A 291 25.47 -14.44 -3.25
N GLY A 292 24.84 -15.39 -3.93
CA GLY A 292 23.65 -15.16 -4.74
C GLY A 292 22.45 -14.73 -3.89
N THR A 293 21.68 -13.77 -4.39
CA THR A 293 20.43 -13.31 -3.77
C THR A 293 19.25 -13.58 -4.69
N LEU A 294 18.33 -14.43 -4.25
CA LEU A 294 17.05 -14.64 -4.88
C LEU A 294 16.08 -13.56 -4.44
N LEU A 295 15.53 -12.80 -5.38
CA LEU A 295 14.59 -11.71 -5.17
C LEU A 295 13.23 -12.10 -5.75
N LEU A 296 12.24 -12.27 -4.87
CA LEU A 296 10.85 -12.51 -5.21
C LEU A 296 10.06 -11.22 -5.04
N ILE A 297 9.18 -10.93 -5.98
CA ILE A 297 8.40 -9.69 -6.02
C ILE A 297 6.97 -9.98 -6.45
N THR A 298 6.04 -9.15 -5.99
CA THR A 298 4.67 -9.12 -6.53
C THR A 298 4.56 -8.19 -7.73
N ASP A 299 3.40 -8.25 -8.39
CA ASP A 299 3.12 -7.51 -9.61
C ASP A 299 3.17 -6.00 -9.40
N GLY A 300 2.85 -5.47 -8.22
CA GLY A 300 2.97 -4.05 -7.95
C GLY A 300 4.40 -3.49 -8.05
N VAL A 301 5.43 -4.33 -8.14
CA VAL A 301 6.79 -3.93 -8.59
C VAL A 301 6.85 -3.84 -10.11
N THR A 302 6.51 -4.92 -10.83
CA THR A 302 6.65 -4.99 -12.30
C THR A 302 5.66 -4.09 -13.03
N GLU A 303 4.48 -3.90 -12.44
CA GLU A 303 3.42 -3.03 -12.94
C GLU A 303 3.62 -1.56 -12.58
N ALA A 304 4.64 -1.24 -11.77
CA ALA A 304 4.97 0.14 -11.44
C ALA A 304 5.33 0.94 -12.70
N ARG A 305 4.67 2.09 -12.90
CA ARG A 305 4.81 2.88 -14.13
C ARG A 305 5.51 4.20 -13.88
N ASN A 306 6.38 4.60 -14.80
CA ASN A 306 6.89 5.96 -14.83
C ASN A 306 5.83 6.93 -15.41
N ARG A 307 6.15 8.23 -15.45
CA ARG A 307 5.28 9.27 -16.02
C ARG A 307 4.91 9.07 -17.49
N ALA A 308 5.68 8.28 -18.23
CA ALA A 308 5.41 7.93 -19.62
C ALA A 308 4.57 6.65 -19.76
N GLY A 309 4.16 6.03 -18.65
CA GLY A 309 3.39 4.79 -18.61
C GLY A 309 4.22 3.52 -18.83
N THR A 310 5.56 3.61 -18.84
CA THR A 310 6.44 2.45 -19.03
C THR A 310 6.54 1.64 -17.74
N PHE A 311 6.35 0.33 -17.86
CA PHE A 311 6.52 -0.63 -16.76
C PHE A 311 7.96 -0.70 -16.25
N TYR A 312 8.09 -1.06 -14.98
CA TYR A 312 9.37 -1.22 -14.30
C TYR A 312 9.90 -2.64 -14.55
N ASP A 313 11.13 -2.75 -15.02
CA ASP A 313 11.79 -4.04 -15.25
C ASP A 313 12.97 -4.23 -14.27
N PRO A 314 12.82 -5.06 -13.23
CA PRO A 314 13.89 -5.32 -12.26
C PRO A 314 15.18 -5.84 -12.90
N ALA A 315 15.13 -6.66 -13.96
CA ALA A 315 16.32 -7.21 -14.60
C ALA A 315 17.18 -6.13 -15.27
N ILE A 316 16.54 -5.11 -15.85
CA ILE A 316 17.23 -3.96 -16.42
C ILE A 316 17.67 -2.99 -15.32
N ARG A 317 16.79 -2.72 -14.36
CA ARG A 317 16.96 -1.65 -13.38
C ARG A 317 17.92 -1.99 -12.24
N LEU A 318 18.12 -3.27 -11.93
CA LEU A 318 19.05 -3.72 -10.90
C LEU A 318 20.43 -4.13 -11.45
N ARG A 319 20.60 -4.22 -12.78
CA ARG A 319 21.87 -4.59 -13.41
C ARG A 319 22.99 -3.64 -13.00
N GLY A 320 24.12 -4.20 -12.54
CA GLY A 320 25.29 -3.43 -12.09
C GLY A 320 25.11 -2.63 -10.79
N LYS A 321 24.06 -2.89 -10.01
CA LYS A 321 23.88 -2.31 -8.67
C LYS A 321 24.43 -3.18 -7.53
N GLY A 322 24.85 -4.41 -7.86
CA GLY A 322 25.45 -5.34 -6.92
C GLY A 322 26.97 -5.15 -6.80
N PRO A 323 27.65 -6.12 -6.16
CA PRO A 323 27.07 -7.22 -5.39
C PRO A 323 26.33 -6.70 -4.14
N PHE A 324 25.18 -7.30 -3.83
CA PHE A 324 24.51 -7.08 -2.55
C PHE A 324 25.04 -8.09 -1.53
N THR A 325 25.54 -7.61 -0.39
CA THR A 325 26.10 -8.50 0.64
C THR A 325 25.05 -8.97 1.64
N GLN A 326 23.95 -8.22 1.74
CA GLN A 326 22.80 -8.55 2.57
C GLN A 326 21.51 -8.47 1.77
N PRO A 327 20.52 -9.33 2.04
CA PRO A 327 19.24 -9.31 1.34
C PRO A 327 18.51 -7.97 1.54
N ALA A 328 18.65 -7.33 2.70
CA ALA A 328 18.07 -6.02 2.98
C ALA A 328 18.58 -4.92 2.04
N GLU A 329 19.86 -4.96 1.65
CA GLU A 329 20.44 -3.99 0.70
C GLU A 329 19.77 -4.10 -0.68
N ALA A 330 19.52 -5.33 -1.15
CA ALA A 330 18.83 -5.59 -2.41
C ALA A 330 17.37 -5.08 -2.37
N VAL A 331 16.65 -5.36 -1.28
CA VAL A 331 15.28 -4.89 -1.08
C VAL A 331 15.22 -3.37 -1.05
N GLU A 332 16.07 -2.72 -0.25
CA GLU A 332 16.13 -1.26 -0.17
C GLU A 332 16.53 -0.60 -1.49
N ALA A 333 17.44 -1.23 -2.25
CA ALA A 333 17.84 -0.73 -3.56
C ALA A 333 16.69 -0.81 -4.58
N LEU A 334 15.92 -1.91 -4.56
CA LEU A 334 14.73 -2.08 -5.40
C LEU A 334 13.66 -1.05 -5.04
N VAL A 335 13.25 -0.99 -3.77
CA VAL A 335 12.18 -0.09 -3.30
C VAL A 335 12.51 1.37 -3.65
N ARG A 336 13.73 1.83 -3.37
CA ARG A 336 14.16 3.19 -3.71
C ARG A 336 14.23 3.45 -5.21
N ASP A 337 14.51 2.45 -6.04
CA ASP A 337 14.49 2.63 -7.49
C ASP A 337 13.07 2.69 -8.04
N VAL A 338 12.16 1.85 -7.53
CA VAL A 338 10.73 1.88 -7.88
C VAL A 338 10.11 3.23 -7.49
N GLU A 339 10.36 3.73 -6.28
CA GLU A 339 9.87 5.06 -5.85
C GLU A 339 10.38 6.20 -6.76
N ARG A 340 11.66 6.12 -7.17
CA ARG A 340 12.24 7.08 -8.12
C ARG A 340 11.65 6.93 -9.52
N TRP A 341 11.29 5.72 -9.93
CA TRP A 341 10.69 5.41 -11.22
C TRP A 341 9.27 5.97 -11.33
N THR A 342 8.44 5.77 -10.30
CA THR A 342 7.05 6.25 -10.26
C THR A 342 6.97 7.76 -10.01
N GLY A 343 7.93 8.32 -9.27
CA GLY A 343 7.97 9.75 -8.95
C GLY A 343 6.92 10.19 -7.93
N GLY A 344 6.42 9.25 -7.11
CA GLY A 344 5.37 9.48 -6.12
C GLY A 344 4.76 8.19 -5.54
N PRO A 345 3.74 8.30 -4.67
CA PRO A 345 3.02 7.17 -4.12
C PRO A 345 2.40 6.30 -5.23
N ARG A 346 2.30 5.00 -4.95
CA ARG A 346 1.90 3.95 -5.89
C ARG A 346 0.40 3.68 -5.82
N ASP A 347 -0.12 3.01 -6.85
CA ASP A 347 -1.53 2.60 -6.92
C ASP A 347 -1.78 1.17 -6.42
N ASP A 348 -0.72 0.36 -6.27
CA ASP A 348 -0.84 -1.08 -5.93
C ASP A 348 0.16 -1.56 -4.88
N ASP A 349 -0.16 -2.63 -4.16
CA ASP A 349 0.67 -3.13 -3.06
C ASP A 349 2.02 -3.67 -3.56
N MET A 350 3.01 -3.78 -2.68
CA MET A 350 4.29 -4.39 -3.04
C MET A 350 4.79 -5.22 -1.89
N ALA A 351 4.93 -6.52 -2.13
CA ALA A 351 5.74 -7.41 -1.35
C ALA A 351 7.04 -7.73 -2.09
N VAL A 352 8.13 -7.70 -1.34
CA VAL A 352 9.46 -8.12 -1.80
C VAL A 352 10.02 -9.07 -0.75
N LEU A 353 10.48 -10.23 -1.19
CA LEU A 353 11.20 -11.21 -0.36
C LEU A 353 12.57 -11.46 -1.00
N ALA A 354 13.64 -11.22 -0.24
CA ALA A 354 15.01 -11.49 -0.66
C ALA A 354 15.61 -12.59 0.22
N VAL A 355 16.22 -13.58 -0.43
CA VAL A 355 16.92 -14.70 0.21
C VAL A 355 18.34 -14.76 -0.33
N THR A 356 19.34 -14.53 0.52
CA THR A 356 20.76 -14.58 0.15
C THR A 356 21.40 -15.83 0.71
N ARG A 357 22.10 -16.60 -0.12
CA ARG A 357 22.91 -17.73 0.35
C ARG A 357 24.23 -17.22 0.91
N CYS A 358 24.36 -17.20 2.24
CA CYS A 358 25.65 -16.94 2.87
C CYS A 358 26.52 -18.19 2.76
N GLY A 359 27.83 -18.04 2.57
CA GLY A 359 28.74 -19.16 2.79
C GLY A 359 28.76 -19.53 4.27
N GLU A 360 29.22 -20.74 4.61
CA GLU A 360 29.48 -21.11 6.00
C GLU A 360 30.32 -20.03 6.68
N ARG A 361 29.79 -19.41 7.74
CA ARG A 361 30.66 -18.73 8.69
C ARG A 361 31.50 -19.82 9.34
N ALA A 362 32.80 -19.83 9.06
CA ALA A 362 33.75 -20.57 9.87
C ALA A 362 33.38 -20.31 11.34
N ALA A 363 32.97 -21.35 12.06
CA ALA A 363 32.68 -21.25 13.47
C ALA A 363 33.89 -20.57 14.12
N SER A 364 33.67 -19.38 14.68
CA SER A 364 34.68 -18.73 15.50
C SER A 364 34.89 -19.64 16.70
N VAL A 365 35.92 -20.49 16.60
CA VAL A 365 36.46 -21.27 17.69
C VAL A 365 36.86 -20.26 18.76
N ILE A 366 36.13 -20.26 19.88
CA ILE A 366 36.52 -19.58 21.11
C ILE A 366 37.56 -20.45 21.81
#